data_AF-A0A941V2D8-F1
#
_entry.id   AF-A0A941V2D8-F1
#
_cell.length_a   1.000
_cell.length_b   1.000
_cell.length_c   1.000
_cell.angle_alpha   90.00
_cell.angle_beta   90.00
_cell.angle_gamma   90.00
#
_symmetry.space_group_name_H-M   'P 1'
#
loop_
_entity.id
_entity.type
_entity.pdbx_description
1 polymer ?
#
loop_
_entity_poly.entity_id
_entity_poly.type
_entity_poly.pdbx_seq_one_letter_code
_entity_poly.pdbx_strand_id
1 'polypeptide(L)'
;MTMPALTLHADNYQTLLDSLADNDWIVACLCAEWCGTCRGYRKGFDEMAERHPDKHFIWIDVEDHADLLGDLDAENFPTMLIQRGDIVTYFAPVLPDHRQVERMLAAQIEQGDNELRQQAGSSPERIEWQNDCNLRQLLRAAVE
;
A
#
# COMPACT_ATOMS: atom_id res chain seq x y z
N MET A 1 2.27 -1.82 -23.68
CA MET A 1 3.11 -0.95 -22.84
C MET A 1 2.91 -1.46 -21.43
N THR A 2 3.98 -1.91 -20.78
CA THR A 2 3.93 -2.34 -19.39
C THR A 2 3.75 -1.12 -18.50
N MET A 3 2.88 -1.20 -17.49
CA MET A 3 2.69 -0.15 -16.49
C MET A 3 3.35 -0.61 -15.20
N PRO A 4 4.54 -0.08 -14.84
CA PRO A 4 5.18 -0.39 -13.57
C PRO A 4 4.37 0.20 -12.40
N ALA A 5 4.77 -0.12 -11.18
CA ALA A 5 4.19 0.55 -10.01
C ALA A 5 4.43 2.06 -10.08
N LEU A 6 3.44 2.85 -9.67
CA LEU A 6 3.55 4.30 -9.56
C LEU A 6 4.55 4.63 -8.44
N THR A 7 5.61 5.34 -8.76
CA THR A 7 6.43 5.98 -7.71
C THR A 7 5.70 7.21 -7.20
N LEU A 8 5.48 7.28 -5.89
CA LEU A 8 4.82 8.41 -5.26
C LEU A 8 5.78 9.61 -5.19
N HIS A 9 5.28 10.78 -5.56
CA HIS A 9 5.97 12.06 -5.47
C HIS A 9 4.97 13.12 -5.00
N ALA A 10 5.43 14.16 -4.30
CA ALA A 10 4.54 15.19 -3.77
C ALA A 10 3.68 15.87 -4.86
N ASP A 11 4.18 15.97 -6.09
CA ASP A 11 3.47 16.56 -7.23
C ASP A 11 2.37 15.66 -7.82
N ASN A 12 2.30 14.38 -7.43
CA ASN A 12 1.35 13.42 -7.95
C ASN A 12 0.28 12.95 -6.94
N TYR A 13 0.27 13.50 -5.72
CA TYR A 13 -0.73 13.15 -4.70
C TYR A 13 -2.17 13.38 -5.17
N GLN A 14 -2.48 14.58 -5.68
CA GLN A 14 -3.83 14.90 -6.17
C GLN A 14 -4.23 13.98 -7.33
N THR A 15 -3.31 13.76 -8.28
CA THR A 15 -3.59 12.91 -9.45
C THR A 15 -3.83 11.46 -9.05
N LEU A 16 -3.05 10.95 -8.10
CA LEU A 16 -3.27 9.63 -7.53
C LEU A 16 -4.63 9.58 -6.83
N LEU A 17 -4.92 10.51 -5.92
CA LEU A 17 -6.17 10.56 -5.19
C LEU A 17 -7.40 10.57 -6.12
N ASP A 18 -7.37 11.38 -7.18
CA ASP A 18 -8.44 11.46 -8.19
C ASP A 18 -8.64 10.14 -8.96
N SER A 19 -7.58 9.33 -9.08
CA SER A 19 -7.63 8.04 -9.78
C SER A 19 -8.17 6.89 -8.91
N LEU A 20 -8.22 7.06 -7.59
CA LEU A 20 -8.64 6.01 -6.66
C LEU A 20 -10.17 6.00 -6.48
N ALA A 21 -10.86 5.02 -7.05
CA ALA A 21 -12.28 4.81 -6.80
C ALA A 21 -12.54 4.17 -5.42
N ASP A 22 -13.76 4.34 -4.89
CA ASP A 22 -14.13 3.94 -3.51
C ASP A 22 -13.93 2.47 -3.17
N ASN A 23 -13.86 1.60 -4.18
CA ASN A 23 -13.62 0.18 -4.00
C ASN A 23 -12.39 -0.27 -4.79
N ASP A 24 -11.38 0.59 -5.00
CA ASP A 24 -10.16 0.12 -5.64
C ASP A 24 -9.28 -0.67 -4.66
N TRP A 25 -8.55 -1.65 -5.20
CA TRP A 25 -7.45 -2.25 -4.46
C TRP A 25 -6.21 -1.38 -4.61
N ILE A 26 -5.60 -1.06 -3.48
CA ILE A 26 -4.35 -0.33 -3.38
C ILE A 26 -3.33 -1.25 -2.73
N VAL A 27 -2.19 -1.39 -3.36
CA VAL A 27 -1.05 -2.18 -2.90
C VAL A 27 0.15 -1.24 -2.86
N ALA A 28 0.49 -0.77 -1.68
CA ALA A 28 1.62 0.14 -1.48
C ALA A 28 2.80 -0.60 -0.83
N CYS A 29 4.01 -0.32 -1.33
CA CYS A 29 5.25 -0.76 -0.73
C CYS A 29 5.95 0.46 -0.14
N LEU A 30 6.07 0.48 1.19
CA LEU A 30 6.88 1.45 1.91
C LEU A 30 8.33 0.97 1.89
N CYS A 31 9.21 1.84 1.44
CA CYS A 31 10.62 1.58 1.27
C CYS A 31 11.47 2.75 1.78
N ALA A 32 12.78 2.57 1.77
CA ALA A 32 13.74 3.64 1.94
C ALA A 32 14.88 3.47 0.93
N GLU A 33 15.44 4.58 0.43
CA GLU A 33 16.49 4.55 -0.59
C GLU A 33 17.73 3.79 -0.11
N TRP A 34 18.10 3.95 1.17
CA TRP A 34 19.26 3.26 1.76
C TRP A 34 19.07 1.74 1.92
N CYS A 35 17.84 1.23 1.84
CA CYS A 35 17.54 -0.19 2.05
C CYS A 35 17.92 -1.04 0.81
N GLY A 36 18.96 -1.86 0.95
CA GLY A 36 19.40 -2.80 -0.10
C GLY A 36 18.33 -3.80 -0.50
N THR A 37 17.53 -4.27 0.46
CA THR A 37 16.40 -5.18 0.21
C THR A 37 15.34 -4.52 -0.66
N CYS A 38 14.97 -3.26 -0.39
CA CYS A 38 14.00 -2.52 -1.20
C CYS A 38 14.45 -2.37 -2.65
N ARG A 39 15.72 -2.02 -2.89
CA ARG A 39 16.27 -1.90 -4.25
C ARG A 39 16.17 -3.22 -5.04
N GLY A 40 16.46 -4.35 -4.40
CA GLY A 40 16.27 -5.67 -5.00
C GLY A 40 14.80 -6.04 -5.19
N TYR A 41 13.93 -5.55 -4.31
CA TYR A 41 12.49 -5.83 -4.32
C TYR A 41 11.73 -5.07 -5.43
N ARG A 42 12.17 -3.87 -5.80
CA ARG A 42 11.47 -2.99 -6.75
C ARG A 42 11.05 -3.70 -8.04
N LYS A 43 11.97 -4.45 -8.66
CA LYS A 43 11.68 -5.13 -9.95
C LYS A 43 10.52 -6.11 -9.86
N GLY A 44 10.49 -6.96 -8.83
CA GLY A 44 9.40 -7.93 -8.68
C GLY A 44 8.08 -7.26 -8.29
N PHE A 45 8.13 -6.11 -7.63
CA PHE A 45 6.94 -5.30 -7.34
C PHE A 45 6.35 -4.69 -8.62
N ASP A 46 7.20 -4.18 -9.53
CA ASP A 46 6.76 -3.71 -10.85
C ASP A 46 6.16 -4.86 -11.69
N GLU A 47 6.78 -6.05 -11.69
CA GLU A 47 6.25 -7.24 -12.36
C GLU A 47 4.91 -7.72 -11.77
N MET A 48 4.66 -7.47 -10.48
CA MET A 48 3.37 -7.73 -9.84
C MET A 48 2.31 -6.71 -10.28
N ALA A 49 2.67 -5.42 -10.36
CA ALA A 49 1.80 -4.37 -10.86
C ALA A 49 1.33 -4.67 -12.30
N GLU A 50 2.25 -5.11 -13.17
CA GLU A 50 1.95 -5.48 -14.55
C GLU A 50 0.91 -6.61 -14.67
N ARG A 51 0.89 -7.54 -13.70
CA ARG A 51 -0.06 -8.66 -13.68
C ARG A 51 -1.43 -8.29 -13.10
N HIS A 52 -1.53 -7.12 -12.47
CA HIS A 52 -2.73 -6.64 -11.80
C HIS A 52 -3.08 -5.21 -12.26
N PRO A 53 -3.33 -4.98 -13.56
CA PRO A 53 -3.60 -3.65 -14.11
C PRO A 53 -4.92 -3.03 -13.61
N ASP A 54 -5.76 -3.81 -12.93
CA ASP A 54 -7.02 -3.39 -12.31
C ASP A 54 -6.84 -2.87 -10.87
N LYS A 55 -5.60 -2.70 -10.40
CA LYS A 55 -5.27 -2.29 -9.03
C LYS A 55 -4.17 -1.23 -9.06
N HIS A 56 -4.09 -0.45 -7.99
CA HIS A 56 -3.09 0.61 -7.86
C HIS A 56 -1.88 0.12 -7.07
N PHE A 57 -0.75 -0.04 -7.76
CA PHE A 57 0.52 -0.37 -7.14
C PHE A 57 1.33 0.90 -6.93
N ILE A 58 1.74 1.14 -5.69
CA ILE A 58 2.38 2.41 -5.29
C ILE A 58 3.69 2.10 -4.56
N TRP A 59 4.76 2.74 -5.00
CA TRP A 59 6.07 2.69 -4.38
C TRP A 59 6.30 3.98 -3.61
N ILE A 60 6.46 3.89 -2.28
CA ILE A 60 6.53 5.03 -1.37
C ILE A 60 7.87 5.01 -0.66
N ASP A 61 8.73 6.00 -0.94
CA ASP A 61 9.91 6.25 -0.12
C ASP A 61 9.51 7.01 1.14
N VAL A 62 9.70 6.41 2.30
CA VAL A 62 9.31 7.04 3.57
C VAL A 62 10.15 8.28 3.89
N GLU A 63 11.36 8.39 3.35
CA GLU A 63 12.23 9.56 3.58
C GLU A 63 11.70 10.80 2.86
N ASP A 64 11.13 10.62 1.66
CA ASP A 64 10.55 11.70 0.86
C ASP A 64 9.16 12.12 1.35
N HIS A 65 8.46 11.21 2.05
CA HIS A 65 7.03 11.33 2.35
C HIS A 65 6.72 11.36 3.85
N ALA A 66 7.68 11.74 4.70
CA ALA A 66 7.48 11.79 6.16
C ALA A 66 6.27 12.63 6.59
N ASP A 67 6.06 13.80 5.96
CA ASP A 67 4.91 14.68 6.25
C ASP A 67 3.57 14.04 5.86
N LEU A 68 3.55 13.24 4.78
CA LEU A 68 2.36 12.49 4.34
C LEU A 68 2.06 11.31 5.26
N LEU A 69 3.10 10.57 5.66
CA LEU A 69 2.97 9.33 6.40
C LEU A 69 2.62 9.57 7.87
N GLY A 70 2.99 10.73 8.44
CA GLY A 70 2.55 11.15 9.77
C GLY A 70 2.86 10.12 10.85
N ASP A 71 1.80 9.58 11.47
CA ASP A 71 1.89 8.57 12.54
C ASP A 71 2.10 7.13 12.02
N LEU A 72 2.18 6.93 10.70
CA LEU A 72 2.45 5.62 10.12
C LEU A 72 3.88 5.16 10.48
N ASP A 73 3.94 4.22 11.43
CA ASP A 73 5.20 3.71 11.97
C ASP A 73 5.68 2.45 11.22
N ALA A 74 6.42 2.66 10.14
CA ALA A 74 7.12 1.59 9.42
C ALA A 74 8.61 1.61 9.76
N GLU A 75 9.04 0.78 10.73
CA GLU A 75 10.46 0.70 11.13
C GLU A 75 11.29 -0.27 10.27
N ASN A 76 10.64 -1.23 9.61
CA ASN A 76 11.29 -2.30 8.85
C ASN A 76 10.88 -2.24 7.38
N PHE A 77 11.84 -2.41 6.46
CA PHE A 77 11.59 -2.27 5.02
C PHE A 77 12.04 -3.50 4.21
N PRO A 78 11.30 -3.85 3.15
CA PRO A 78 10.04 -3.25 2.70
C PRO A 78 8.85 -3.59 3.61
N THR A 79 7.93 -2.63 3.80
CA THR A 79 6.64 -2.86 4.46
C THR A 79 5.51 -2.77 3.44
N MET A 80 4.62 -3.76 3.45
CA MET A 80 3.49 -3.80 2.54
C MET A 80 2.24 -3.26 3.23
N LEU A 81 1.56 -2.34 2.55
CA LEU A 81 0.23 -1.87 2.85
C LEU A 81 -0.72 -2.36 1.76
N ILE A 82 -1.78 -3.08 2.13
CA ILE A 82 -2.85 -3.48 1.21
C ILE A 82 -4.16 -2.95 1.76
N GLN A 83 -4.94 -2.28 0.91
CA GLN A 83 -6.27 -1.79 1.27
C GLN A 83 -7.27 -1.92 0.12
N ARG A 84 -8.54 -2.00 0.48
CA ARG A 84 -9.70 -1.99 -0.42
C ARG A 84 -10.56 -0.79 -0.08
N GLY A 85 -10.59 0.23 -0.95
CA GLY A 85 -11.18 1.51 -0.60
C GLY A 85 -10.54 2.05 0.68
N ASP A 86 -11.35 2.39 1.67
CA ASP A 86 -10.89 2.88 2.98
C ASP A 86 -10.66 1.77 4.02
N ILE A 87 -10.61 0.49 3.61
CA ILE A 87 -10.39 -0.64 4.52
C ILE A 87 -8.95 -1.15 4.37
N VAL A 88 -8.12 -0.96 5.38
CA VAL A 88 -6.76 -1.51 5.44
C VAL A 88 -6.81 -2.99 5.81
N THR A 89 -6.43 -3.86 4.88
CA THR A 89 -6.54 -5.32 5.00
C THR A 89 -5.22 -5.99 5.37
N TYR A 90 -4.10 -5.29 5.20
CA TYR A 90 -2.79 -5.76 5.62
C TYR A 90 -1.83 -4.58 5.79
N PHE A 91 -1.05 -4.60 6.87
CA PHE A 91 0.08 -3.70 7.06
C PHE A 91 1.18 -4.42 7.85
N ALA A 92 2.28 -4.82 7.20
CA ALA A 92 3.43 -5.39 7.90
C ALA A 92 4.70 -5.45 7.03
N PRO A 93 5.89 -5.57 7.65
CA PRO A 93 7.14 -5.88 6.97
C PRO A 93 7.09 -7.21 6.23
N VAL A 94 7.71 -7.28 5.06
CA VAL A 94 7.78 -8.50 4.26
C VAL A 94 9.22 -8.91 3.97
N LEU A 95 9.41 -10.21 3.83
CA LEU A 95 10.66 -10.75 3.32
C LEU A 95 10.81 -10.44 1.81
N PRO A 96 12.03 -10.47 1.27
CA PRO A 96 12.28 -10.26 -0.16
C PRO A 96 11.85 -11.45 -1.04
N ASP A 97 10.66 -11.99 -0.82
CA ASP A 97 10.01 -12.99 -1.67
C ASP A 97 8.63 -12.48 -2.09
N HIS A 98 8.54 -11.96 -3.32
CA HIS A 98 7.30 -11.42 -3.90
C HIS A 98 6.15 -12.42 -3.89
N ARG A 99 6.43 -13.73 -3.96
CA ARG A 99 5.40 -14.77 -3.96
C ARG A 99 4.59 -14.78 -2.67
N GLN A 100 5.17 -14.34 -1.54
CA GLN A 100 4.43 -14.22 -0.29
C GLN A 100 3.35 -13.14 -0.40
N VAL A 101 3.72 -11.97 -0.92
CA VAL A 101 2.81 -10.84 -1.10
C VAL A 101 1.75 -11.14 -2.15
N GLU A 102 2.11 -11.80 -3.25
CA GLU A 102 1.14 -12.24 -4.26
C GLU A 102 0.09 -13.19 -3.70
N ARG A 103 0.51 -14.20 -2.93
CA ARG A 103 -0.42 -15.14 -2.29
C ARG A 103 -1.32 -14.44 -1.28
N MET A 104 -0.78 -13.50 -0.54
CA MET A 104 -1.53 -12.71 0.41
C MET A 104 -2.54 -11.80 -0.29
N LEU A 105 -2.13 -11.08 -1.33
CA LEU A 105 -3.00 -10.27 -2.16
C LEU A 105 -4.14 -11.12 -2.74
N ALA A 106 -3.83 -12.29 -3.30
CA ALA A 106 -4.84 -13.22 -3.81
C ALA A 106 -5.86 -13.63 -2.71
N ALA A 107 -5.37 -13.97 -1.51
CA ALA A 107 -6.24 -14.34 -0.39
C ALA A 107 -7.14 -13.17 0.08
N GLN A 108 -6.65 -11.92 0.01
CA GLN A 108 -7.45 -10.73 0.34
C GLN A 108 -8.53 -10.46 -0.71
N ILE A 109 -8.21 -10.65 -2.00
CA ILE A 109 -9.15 -10.41 -3.11
C ILE A 109 -10.30 -11.42 -3.13
N GLU A 110 -10.08 -12.63 -2.63
CA GLU A 110 -11.14 -13.65 -2.52
C GLU A 110 -12.18 -13.33 -1.45
N GLN A 111 -11.89 -12.39 -0.53
CA GLN A 111 -12.80 -12.00 0.54
C GLN A 111 -13.82 -10.97 0.06
N GLY A 112 -15.06 -11.09 0.57
CA GLY A 112 -16.09 -10.09 0.30
C GLY A 112 -15.91 -8.83 1.14
N ASP A 113 -16.39 -7.68 0.65
CA ASP A 113 -16.27 -6.40 1.37
C ASP A 113 -16.80 -6.46 2.82
N ASN A 114 -17.85 -7.25 3.08
CA ASN A 114 -18.38 -7.41 4.44
C ASN A 114 -17.42 -8.16 5.37
N GLU A 115 -16.72 -9.17 4.86
CA GLU A 115 -15.73 -9.94 5.62
C GLU A 115 -14.52 -9.07 5.93
N LEU A 116 -14.08 -8.27 4.95
CA LEU A 116 -13.00 -7.29 5.13
C LEU A 116 -13.34 -6.28 6.21
N ARG A 117 -14.56 -5.72 6.20
CA ARG A 117 -15.04 -4.79 7.26
C ARG A 117 -15.08 -5.45 8.63
N GLN A 118 -15.52 -6.70 8.72
CA GLN A 118 -15.53 -7.43 9.97
C GLN A 118 -14.12 -7.66 10.53
N GLN A 119 -13.16 -7.99 9.66
CA GLN A 119 -11.77 -8.22 10.05
C GLN A 119 -11.06 -6.93 10.47
N ALA A 120 -11.38 -5.80 9.84
CA ALA A 120 -10.82 -4.48 10.19
C ALA A 120 -11.10 -4.10 11.65
N GLY A 121 -12.20 -4.57 12.24
CA GLY A 121 -12.54 -4.36 13.65
C GLY A 121 -12.21 -5.54 14.57
N SER A 122 -11.48 -6.55 14.11
CA SER A 122 -11.36 -7.84 14.83
C SER A 122 -10.28 -7.87 15.93
N SER A 123 -9.33 -6.93 15.91
CA SER A 123 -8.28 -6.79 16.93
C SER A 123 -7.88 -5.32 17.11
N PRO A 124 -7.23 -4.95 18.25
CA PRO A 124 -6.70 -3.60 18.44
C PRO A 124 -5.76 -3.15 17.33
N GLU A 125 -4.84 -4.03 16.91
CA GLU A 125 -3.90 -3.80 15.81
C GLU A 125 -4.65 -3.51 14.49
N ARG A 126 -5.70 -4.27 14.17
CA ARG A 126 -6.50 -4.05 12.95
C ARG A 126 -7.23 -2.70 12.97
N ILE A 127 -7.70 -2.29 14.14
CA ILE A 127 -8.36 -0.99 14.35
C ILE A 127 -7.37 0.15 14.17
N GLU A 128 -6.16 0.02 14.73
CA GLU A 128 -5.07 0.98 14.60
C GLU A 128 -4.70 1.20 13.12
N TRP A 129 -4.56 0.12 12.34
CA TRP A 129 -4.30 0.23 10.90
C TRP A 129 -5.33 1.08 10.14
N GLN A 130 -6.60 1.10 10.58
CA GLN A 130 -7.63 1.89 9.89
C GLN A 130 -7.44 3.39 10.11
N ASN A 131 -6.83 3.79 11.23
CA ASN A 131 -6.61 5.18 11.58
C ASN A 131 -5.30 5.70 11.00
N ASP A 132 -4.23 4.89 11.08
CA ASP A 132 -2.88 5.39 10.86
C ASP A 132 -2.30 4.97 9.51
N CYS A 133 -2.83 3.91 8.89
CA CYS A 133 -2.26 3.33 7.67
C CYS A 133 -3.11 3.57 6.41
N ASN A 134 -4.27 4.23 6.50
CA ASN A 134 -5.16 4.40 5.35
C ASN A 134 -4.60 5.44 4.36
N LEU A 135 -3.97 4.98 3.29
CA LEU A 135 -3.29 5.84 2.31
C LEU A 135 -4.24 6.83 1.62
N ARG A 136 -5.51 6.47 1.39
CA ARG A 136 -6.49 7.42 0.81
C ARG A 136 -6.76 8.58 1.75
N GLN A 137 -6.84 8.33 3.05
CA GLN A 137 -7.05 9.39 4.05
C GLN A 137 -5.80 10.25 4.22
N LEU A 138 -4.61 9.63 4.26
CA LEU A 138 -3.33 10.34 4.29
C LEU A 138 -3.19 11.27 3.07
N LEU A 139 -3.48 10.76 1.87
CA LEU A 139 -3.46 11.57 0.65
C LEU A 139 -4.48 12.70 0.68
N ARG A 140 -5.70 12.49 1.18
CA ARG A 140 -6.69 13.57 1.33
C ARG A 140 -6.17 14.68 2.24
N ALA A 141 -5.65 14.31 3.41
CA ALA A 141 -5.11 15.27 4.36
C ALA A 141 -3.92 16.07 3.82
N ALA A 142 -3.09 15.47 2.96
CA ALA A 142 -1.92 16.14 2.38
C ALA A 142 -2.26 17.09 1.21
N VAL A 143 -3.46 17.00 0.64
CA VAL A 143 -3.87 17.77 -0.55
C VAL A 143 -4.88 18.89 -0.20
N GLU A 144 -5.44 18.86 1.00
CA GLU A 144 -6.26 19.93 1.60
C GLU A 144 -5.43 21.16 2.02
#